data_AF-A0A410NT51-F1
#
_entry.id   AF-A0A410NT51-F1
#
_cell.length_a   1.000
_cell.length_b   1.000
_cell.length_c   1.000
_cell.angle_alpha   90.00
_cell.angle_beta   90.00
_cell.angle_gamma   90.00
#
_symmetry.space_group_name_H-M   'P 1'
#
loop_
_entity.id
_entity.type
_entity.pdbx_description
1 polymer ?
#
loop_
_entity_poly.entity_id
_entity_poly.type
_entity_poly.pdbx_seq_one_letter_code
_entity_poly.pdbx_strand_id
1 'polypeptide(L)'
;MTFSYNLVLALFLLAPGFAAFAGVFFTAQRDGRLHPAPPTPNSVLTLALVTLSALGLHALWASLLALQHLYVTTGCFSIPVPFEPNIYLDLLRAGAKEGQAPPITSADIAFALASLVALSIIGYGLTVWIITSRFAEKHLRGYLYGWAGDLVQEIQDGEPDKLRLVTAFVLTKTDHDGVAFGYEGLLRNLTLSADKEIASISLSEVTAFYVEMKPGAFKRVVLPRTSGIPTLYMEKVEIRNVAFQVYQVPESLAYAPPDATGAASAIPSQGPADEDAARPSQDAVQGDETVAASSVSSPDEPSAAQSKTAPPATPPKSKRSPRKAPKAP
;
A
#
# COMPACT_ATOMS: atom_id res chain seq x y z
N MET A 1 38.43 -8.52 -18.47
CA MET A 1 37.32 -7.90 -17.70
C MET A 1 37.25 -8.50 -16.30
N THR A 2 37.13 -7.68 -15.26
CA THR A 2 36.94 -8.15 -13.88
C THR A 2 35.47 -8.40 -13.58
N PHE A 3 35.16 -9.31 -12.64
CA PHE A 3 33.78 -9.63 -12.24
C PHE A 3 32.98 -8.38 -11.85
N SER A 4 33.59 -7.49 -11.06
CA SER A 4 32.96 -6.25 -10.59
C SER A 4 32.55 -5.31 -11.73
N TYR A 5 33.34 -5.21 -12.80
CA TYR A 5 33.01 -4.38 -13.96
C TYR A 5 31.79 -4.93 -14.71
N ASN A 6 31.77 -6.24 -14.97
CA ASN A 6 30.63 -6.90 -15.63
C ASN A 6 29.35 -6.79 -14.79
N LEU A 7 29.45 -6.89 -13.46
CA LEU A 7 28.32 -6.70 -12.55
C LEU A 7 27.75 -5.28 -12.61
N VAL A 8 28.61 -4.26 -12.57
CA VAL A 8 28.18 -2.85 -12.70
C VAL A 8 27.53 -2.58 -14.06
N LEU A 9 28.12 -3.08 -15.15
CA LEU A 9 27.55 -2.96 -16.49
C LEU A 9 26.17 -3.63 -16.59
N ALA A 10 26.02 -4.84 -16.02
CA ALA A 10 24.74 -5.53 -15.96
C ALA A 10 23.69 -4.72 -15.17
N LEU A 11 24.06 -4.13 -14.03
CA LEU A 11 23.14 -3.28 -13.25
C LEU A 11 22.69 -2.04 -14.03
N PHE A 12 23.58 -1.41 -14.82
CA PHE A 12 23.20 -0.31 -15.71
C PHE A 12 22.24 -0.74 -16.83
N LEU A 13 22.43 -1.93 -17.41
CA LEU A 13 21.52 -2.50 -18.42
C LEU A 13 20.18 -2.95 -17.82
N LEU A 14 20.14 -3.30 -16.53
CA LEU A 14 18.88 -3.60 -15.83
C LEU A 14 18.15 -2.35 -15.30
N ALA A 15 18.80 -1.18 -15.26
CA ALA A 15 18.22 0.04 -14.69
C ALA A 15 16.85 0.44 -15.28
N PRO A 16 16.61 0.35 -16.61
CA PRO A 16 15.28 0.62 -17.18
C PRO A 16 14.21 -0.36 -16.69
N GLY A 17 14.59 -1.62 -16.44
CA GLY A 17 13.71 -2.64 -15.86
C GLY A 17 13.37 -2.38 -14.40
N PHE A 18 14.32 -1.90 -13.60
CA PHE A 18 14.06 -1.46 -12.23
C PHE A 18 13.14 -0.23 -12.19
N ALA A 19 13.32 0.72 -13.11
CA ALA A 19 12.46 1.88 -13.23
C ALA A 19 11.02 1.51 -13.63
N ALA A 20 10.86 0.57 -14.57
CA ALA A 20 9.55 0.00 -14.92
C ALA A 20 8.90 -0.74 -13.75
N PHE A 21 9.65 -1.56 -13.00
CA PHE A 21 9.16 -2.23 -11.79
C PHE A 21 8.69 -1.22 -10.72
N ALA A 22 9.47 -0.15 -10.49
CA ALA A 22 9.09 0.92 -9.58
C ALA A 22 7.82 1.64 -10.04
N GLY A 23 7.67 1.89 -11.34
CA GLY A 23 6.46 2.50 -11.92
C GLY A 23 5.20 1.67 -11.69
N VAL A 24 5.28 0.34 -11.67
CA VAL A 24 4.16 -0.54 -11.30
C VAL A 24 3.78 -0.38 -9.83
N PHE A 25 4.72 -0.61 -8.91
CA PHE A 25 4.38 -0.73 -7.48
C PHE A 25 4.24 0.60 -6.74
N PHE A 26 5.00 1.65 -7.09
CA PHE A 26 4.82 2.97 -6.47
C PHE A 26 3.56 3.69 -6.97
N THR A 27 3.10 3.40 -8.19
CA THR A 27 1.81 3.93 -8.69
C THR A 27 0.64 3.23 -8.01
N ALA A 28 0.71 1.90 -7.83
CA ALA A 28 -0.33 1.13 -7.14
C ALA A 28 -0.49 1.52 -5.64
N GLN A 29 0.50 2.21 -5.05
CA GLN A 29 0.42 2.75 -3.68
C GLN A 29 -0.28 4.12 -3.59
N ARG A 30 -0.67 4.74 -4.71
CA ARG A 30 -1.33 6.06 -4.71
C ARG A 30 -2.78 6.04 -4.19
N ASP A 31 -3.47 4.91 -4.24
CA ASP A 31 -4.88 4.79 -3.84
C ASP A 31 -5.08 4.94 -2.31
N GLY A 32 -4.00 5.08 -1.53
CA GLY A 32 -3.98 5.58 -0.15
C GLY A 32 -4.48 4.58 0.90
N ARG A 33 -5.53 3.82 0.60
CA ARG A 33 -6.19 2.86 1.51
C ARG A 33 -5.78 1.41 1.28
N LEU A 34 -5.26 1.07 0.10
CA LEU A 34 -4.95 -0.31 -0.31
C LEU A 34 -3.56 -0.33 -0.95
N HIS A 35 -2.61 -0.99 -0.30
CA HIS A 35 -1.20 -1.01 -0.72
C HIS A 35 -0.76 -2.45 -1.00
N PRO A 36 -0.56 -2.84 -2.27
CA PRO A 36 0.00 -4.13 -2.59
C PRO A 36 1.51 -4.09 -2.32
N ALA A 37 2.04 -4.96 -1.45
CA ALA A 37 3.48 -5.04 -1.31
C ALA A 37 4.13 -5.48 -2.64
N PRO A 38 5.29 -4.91 -3.00
CA PRO A 38 6.11 -5.45 -4.08
C PRO A 38 6.52 -6.90 -3.73
N PRO A 39 6.62 -7.81 -4.72
CA PRO A 39 7.13 -9.15 -4.50
C PRO A 39 8.58 -9.10 -3.99
N THR A 40 9.02 -10.14 -3.27
CA THR A 40 10.36 -10.13 -2.65
C THR A 40 11.45 -9.92 -3.72
N PRO A 41 12.57 -9.24 -3.39
CA PRO A 41 13.61 -8.91 -4.38
C PRO A 41 14.23 -10.12 -5.09
N ASN A 42 14.19 -11.28 -4.44
CA ASN A 42 14.68 -12.56 -4.94
C ASN A 42 13.58 -13.46 -5.54
N SER A 43 12.35 -12.99 -5.66
CA SER A 43 11.27 -13.75 -6.28
C SER A 43 11.50 -13.90 -7.79
N VAL A 44 11.08 -15.04 -8.34
CA VAL A 44 11.06 -15.29 -9.80
C VAL A 44 10.26 -14.20 -10.51
N LEU A 45 9.20 -13.69 -9.88
CA LEU A 45 8.38 -12.62 -10.42
C LEU A 45 9.13 -11.29 -10.53
N THR A 46 9.78 -10.81 -9.46
CA THR A 46 10.56 -9.56 -9.51
C THR A 46 11.67 -9.66 -10.56
N LEU A 47 12.36 -10.80 -10.61
CA LEU A 47 13.41 -11.03 -11.60
C LEU A 47 12.84 -11.05 -13.03
N ALA A 48 11.72 -11.72 -13.27
CA ALA A 48 11.07 -11.75 -14.57
C ALA A 48 10.58 -10.36 -15.01
N LEU A 49 9.91 -9.60 -14.12
CA LEU A 49 9.46 -8.24 -14.41
C LEU A 49 10.63 -7.32 -14.77
N VAL A 50 11.67 -7.26 -13.94
CA VAL A 50 12.83 -6.40 -14.20
C VAL A 50 13.54 -6.80 -15.50
N THR A 51 13.82 -8.09 -15.71
CA THR A 51 14.57 -8.55 -16.90
C THR A 51 13.76 -8.43 -18.19
N LEU A 52 12.47 -8.78 -18.20
CA LEU A 52 11.61 -8.64 -19.39
C LEU A 52 11.29 -7.17 -19.70
N SER A 53 11.08 -6.31 -18.69
CA SER A 53 10.90 -4.87 -18.91
C SER A 53 12.17 -4.21 -19.44
N ALA A 54 13.35 -4.54 -18.89
CA ALA A 54 14.62 -4.05 -19.42
C ALA A 54 14.82 -4.50 -20.88
N LEU A 55 14.63 -5.80 -21.16
CA LEU A 55 14.77 -6.35 -22.52
C LEU A 55 13.79 -5.70 -23.51
N GLY A 56 12.53 -5.53 -23.12
CA GLY A 56 11.50 -4.90 -23.95
C GLY A 56 11.79 -3.43 -24.25
N LEU A 57 12.22 -2.65 -23.25
CA LEU A 57 12.62 -1.26 -23.42
C LEU A 57 13.87 -1.14 -24.31
N HIS A 58 14.86 -2.00 -24.11
CA HIS A 58 16.05 -2.04 -24.97
C HIS A 58 15.71 -2.43 -26.42
N ALA A 59 14.85 -3.43 -26.63
CA ALA A 59 14.39 -3.84 -27.96
C ALA A 59 13.61 -2.71 -28.65
N LEU A 60 12.76 -1.97 -27.92
CA LEU A 60 12.04 -0.81 -28.43
C LEU A 60 13.01 0.31 -28.84
N TRP A 61 14.01 0.62 -28.01
CA TRP A 61 15.02 1.64 -28.33
C TRP A 61 15.92 1.24 -29.50
N ALA A 62 16.33 -0.03 -29.58
CA ALA A 62 17.05 -0.57 -30.73
C ALA A 62 16.22 -0.50 -32.02
N SER A 63 14.90 -0.75 -31.92
CA SER A 63 13.96 -0.60 -33.04
C SER A 63 13.83 0.86 -33.49
N LEU A 64 13.76 1.82 -32.55
CA LEU A 64 13.76 3.25 -32.87
C LEU A 64 15.05 3.69 -33.57
N LEU A 65 16.21 3.23 -33.10
CA LEU A 65 17.51 3.50 -33.75
C LEU A 65 17.60 2.88 -35.15
N ALA A 66 17.06 1.66 -35.34
CA ALA A 66 16.99 1.02 -36.66
C ALA A 66 16.06 1.77 -37.63
N LEU A 67 14.91 2.27 -37.15
CA LEU A 67 14.01 3.13 -37.92
C LEU A 67 14.65 4.48 -38.26
N GLN A 68 15.38 5.09 -37.32
CA GLN A 68 16.16 6.32 -37.57
C GLN A 68 17.23 6.08 -38.64
N HIS A 69 17.98 4.98 -38.57
CA HIS A 69 18.96 4.62 -39.59
C HIS A 69 18.30 4.46 -40.97
N LEU A 70 17.18 3.73 -41.04
CA LEU A 70 16.41 3.58 -42.28
C LEU A 70 15.99 4.95 -42.83
N TYR A 71 15.38 5.80 -42.01
CA TYR A 71 14.93 7.15 -42.36
C TYR A 71 16.07 8.02 -42.95
N VAL A 72 17.23 8.02 -42.30
CA VAL A 72 18.43 8.75 -42.77
C VAL A 72 18.93 8.16 -44.10
N THR A 73 19.03 6.84 -44.23
CA THR A 73 19.50 6.19 -45.47
C THR A 73 18.54 6.35 -46.66
N THR A 74 17.24 6.56 -46.41
CA THR A 74 16.25 6.88 -47.47
C THR A 74 16.33 8.32 -48.00
N GLY A 75 17.33 9.11 -47.57
CA GLY A 75 17.56 10.47 -48.07
C GLY A 75 16.73 11.55 -47.39
N CYS A 76 16.17 11.26 -46.22
CA CYS A 76 15.49 12.27 -45.40
C CYS A 76 16.49 13.16 -44.64
N PHE A 77 15.98 14.22 -44.00
CA PHE A 77 16.79 15.16 -43.23
C PHE A 77 17.59 14.45 -42.13
N SER A 78 18.89 14.71 -42.08
CA SER A 78 19.81 14.20 -41.06
C SER A 78 20.70 15.33 -40.53
N ILE A 79 20.97 15.28 -39.23
CA ILE A 79 21.93 16.18 -38.58
C ILE A 79 23.21 15.36 -38.36
N PRO A 80 24.35 15.72 -38.98
CA PRO A 80 25.60 15.03 -38.72
C PRO A 80 26.05 15.31 -37.28
N VAL A 81 26.21 14.25 -36.49
CA VAL A 81 26.78 14.28 -35.13
C VAL A 81 28.20 13.72 -35.14
N PRO A 82 29.12 14.23 -34.31
CA PRO A 82 30.53 13.80 -34.29
C PRO A 82 30.79 12.51 -33.49
N PHE A 83 29.73 11.80 -33.08
CA PHE A 83 29.77 10.61 -32.22
C PHE A 83 28.75 9.57 -32.74
N GLU A 84 28.84 8.32 -32.28
CA GLU A 84 27.90 7.27 -32.68
C GLU A 84 26.61 7.33 -31.83
N PRO A 85 25.42 7.63 -32.37
CA PRO A 85 24.19 7.67 -31.57
C PRO A 85 23.66 6.27 -31.19
N ASN A 86 24.22 5.19 -31.73
CA ASN A 86 23.78 3.83 -31.42
C ASN A 86 24.57 3.22 -30.26
N ILE A 87 24.06 3.41 -29.04
CA ILE A 87 24.63 2.90 -27.78
C ILE A 87 24.94 1.39 -27.75
N TYR A 88 24.25 0.60 -28.59
CA TYR A 88 24.48 -0.84 -28.68
C TYR A 88 25.74 -1.19 -29.47
N LEU A 89 26.17 -0.32 -30.41
CA LEU A 89 27.45 -0.49 -31.08
C LEU A 89 28.60 -0.30 -30.10
N ASP A 90 28.53 0.62 -29.15
CA ASP A 90 29.59 0.81 -28.16
C ASP A 90 29.67 -0.34 -27.14
N LEU A 91 28.52 -0.92 -26.76
CA LEU A 91 28.48 -2.17 -25.99
C LEU A 91 29.14 -3.34 -26.75
N LEU A 92 28.91 -3.44 -28.06
CA LEU A 92 29.54 -4.47 -28.91
C LEU A 92 31.04 -4.19 -29.13
N ARG A 93 31.44 -2.93 -29.32
CA ARG A 93 32.85 -2.48 -29.47
C ARG A 93 33.63 -2.72 -28.18
N ALA A 94 33.06 -2.47 -27.01
CA ALA A 94 33.69 -2.73 -25.71
C ALA A 94 33.94 -4.23 -25.43
N GLY A 95 33.23 -5.12 -26.12
CA GLY A 95 33.47 -6.57 -26.12
C GLY A 95 34.40 -7.08 -27.22
N ALA A 96 34.80 -6.23 -28.18
CA ALA A 96 35.66 -6.60 -29.29
C ALA A 96 37.13 -6.74 -28.86
N LYS A 97 37.92 -7.47 -29.65
CA LYS A 97 39.38 -7.58 -29.46
C LYS A 97 40.05 -6.26 -29.87
N GLU A 98 41.12 -5.89 -29.17
CA GLU A 98 41.90 -4.68 -29.46
C GLU A 98 42.34 -4.63 -30.94
N GLY A 99 42.18 -3.45 -31.56
CA GLY A 99 42.60 -3.17 -32.93
C GLY A 99 41.52 -3.26 -34.03
N GLN A 100 40.28 -3.67 -33.72
CA GLN A 100 39.20 -3.79 -34.73
C GLN A 100 38.08 -2.72 -34.65
N ALA A 101 38.11 -1.82 -33.66
CA ALA A 101 37.11 -0.76 -33.49
C ALA A 101 37.77 0.63 -33.40
N PRO A 102 37.10 1.71 -33.85
CA PRO A 102 37.52 3.07 -33.53
C PRO A 102 37.53 3.30 -32.01
N PRO A 103 38.36 4.21 -31.49
CA PRO A 103 38.46 4.47 -30.05
C PRO A 103 37.16 5.03 -29.50
N ILE A 104 36.67 4.45 -28.41
CA ILE A 104 35.48 4.94 -27.68
C ILE A 104 35.82 6.30 -27.07
N THR A 105 35.00 7.31 -27.36
CA THR A 105 35.19 8.68 -26.85
C THR A 105 34.40 8.91 -25.55
N SER A 106 34.73 9.98 -24.83
CA SER A 106 33.94 10.41 -23.67
C SER A 106 32.52 10.86 -24.05
N ALA A 107 32.31 11.31 -25.29
CA ALA A 107 30.98 11.67 -25.79
C ALA A 107 30.08 10.44 -25.98
N ASP A 108 30.62 9.34 -26.50
CA ASP A 108 29.88 8.07 -26.66
C ASP A 108 29.43 7.54 -25.28
N ILE A 109 30.32 7.57 -24.28
CA ILE A 109 30.00 7.17 -22.89
C ILE A 109 28.92 8.06 -22.29
N ALA A 110 29.03 9.39 -22.46
CA ALA A 110 28.04 10.34 -21.94
C ALA A 110 26.67 10.14 -22.60
N PHE A 111 26.64 9.90 -23.91
CA PHE A 111 25.42 9.63 -24.66
C PHE A 111 24.79 8.28 -24.30
N ALA A 112 25.60 7.24 -24.06
CA ALA A 112 25.15 5.95 -23.57
C ALA A 112 24.48 6.07 -22.18
N LEU A 113 25.11 6.77 -21.24
CA LEU A 113 24.52 7.04 -19.92
C LEU A 113 23.23 7.87 -20.01
N ALA A 114 23.22 8.94 -20.82
CA ALA A 114 22.02 9.74 -21.05
C ALA A 114 20.87 8.92 -21.65
N SER A 115 21.17 8.01 -22.58
CA SER A 115 20.19 7.10 -23.17
C SER A 115 19.64 6.09 -22.16
N LEU A 116 20.46 5.55 -21.25
CA LEU A 116 20.01 4.68 -20.16
C LEU A 116 19.10 5.42 -19.16
N VAL A 117 19.41 6.69 -18.86
CA VAL A 117 18.55 7.55 -18.05
C VAL A 117 17.22 7.81 -18.76
N ALA A 118 17.24 8.17 -20.05
CA ALA A 118 16.03 8.37 -20.85
C ALA A 118 15.17 7.10 -20.92
N LEU A 119 15.77 5.94 -21.19
CA LEU A 119 15.14 4.62 -21.15
C LEU A 119 14.48 4.33 -19.79
N SER A 120 15.12 4.71 -18.69
CA SER A 120 14.58 4.53 -17.33
C SER A 120 13.39 5.45 -17.07
N ILE A 121 13.45 6.71 -17.49
CA ILE A 121 12.33 7.67 -17.39
C ILE A 121 11.15 7.20 -18.25
N ILE A 122 11.41 6.74 -19.48
CA ILE A 122 10.40 6.18 -20.39
C ILE A 122 9.79 4.90 -19.80
N GLY A 123 10.60 3.99 -19.25
CA GLY A 123 10.14 2.76 -18.61
C GLY A 123 9.21 3.01 -17.42
N TYR A 124 9.60 3.94 -16.54
CA TYR A 124 8.75 4.40 -15.44
C TYR A 124 7.47 5.06 -15.95
N GLY A 125 7.57 6.04 -16.86
CA GLY A 125 6.41 6.76 -17.41
C GLY A 125 5.42 5.86 -18.13
N LEU A 126 5.91 4.91 -18.93
CA LEU A 126 5.10 3.94 -19.66
C LEU A 126 4.38 2.97 -18.70
N THR A 127 5.05 2.48 -17.65
CA THR A 127 4.42 1.60 -16.66
C THR A 127 3.41 2.33 -15.79
N VAL A 128 3.70 3.57 -15.35
CA VAL A 128 2.70 4.45 -14.71
C VAL A 128 1.48 4.60 -15.62
N TRP A 129 1.68 4.99 -16.87
CA TRP A 129 0.60 5.20 -17.85
C TRP A 129 -0.24 3.93 -18.06
N ILE A 130 0.40 2.78 -18.26
CA ILE A 130 -0.27 1.48 -18.38
C ILE A 130 -1.09 1.20 -17.12
N ILE A 131 -0.51 1.28 -15.91
CA ILE A 131 -1.21 0.96 -14.65
C ILE A 131 -2.38 1.92 -14.38
N THR A 132 -2.28 3.19 -14.73
CA THR A 132 -3.39 4.16 -14.65
C THR A 132 -4.42 4.04 -15.79
N SER A 133 -4.19 3.18 -16.79
CA SER A 133 -5.12 3.03 -17.91
C SER A 133 -6.30 2.12 -17.57
N ARG A 134 -7.46 2.40 -18.18
CA ARG A 134 -8.67 1.55 -18.13
C ARG A 134 -8.40 0.07 -18.49
N PHE A 135 -7.33 -0.22 -19.24
CA PHE A 135 -6.94 -1.58 -19.57
C PHE A 135 -6.32 -2.32 -18.37
N ALA A 136 -5.39 -1.67 -17.64
CA ALA A 136 -4.80 -2.25 -16.44
C ALA A 136 -5.82 -2.35 -15.28
N GLU A 137 -6.73 -1.38 -15.17
CA GLU A 137 -7.87 -1.47 -14.26
C GLU A 137 -8.62 -2.81 -14.43
N LYS A 138 -8.91 -3.20 -15.68
CA LYS A 138 -9.66 -4.43 -15.95
C LYS A 138 -8.83 -5.72 -15.86
N HIS A 139 -7.57 -5.69 -16.29
CA HIS A 139 -6.78 -6.90 -16.51
C HIS A 139 -5.63 -7.13 -15.52
N LEU A 140 -5.13 -6.08 -14.85
CA LEU A 140 -4.01 -6.16 -13.93
C LEU A 140 -4.41 -5.99 -12.45
N ARG A 141 -5.61 -5.46 -12.12
CA ARG A 141 -6.09 -5.34 -10.73
C ARG A 141 -6.06 -6.68 -9.99
N GLY A 142 -6.68 -7.73 -10.53
CA GLY A 142 -6.70 -9.07 -9.91
C GLY A 142 -5.30 -9.68 -9.71
N TYR A 143 -4.33 -9.29 -10.56
CA TYR A 143 -2.93 -9.71 -10.41
C TYR A 143 -2.19 -8.93 -9.31
N LEU A 144 -2.40 -7.62 -9.23
CA LEU A 144 -1.75 -6.75 -8.25
C LEU A 144 -2.32 -6.92 -6.83
N TYR A 145 -3.63 -7.08 -6.69
CA TYR A 145 -4.35 -7.08 -5.42
C TYR A 145 -4.91 -8.45 -5.00
N GLY A 146 -4.91 -9.46 -5.89
CA GLY A 146 -5.48 -10.77 -5.59
C GLY A 146 -6.99 -10.68 -5.29
N TRP A 147 -7.43 -11.34 -4.22
CA TRP A 147 -8.82 -11.30 -3.73
C TRP A 147 -9.28 -9.87 -3.38
N ALA A 148 -8.37 -8.96 -3.03
CA ALA A 148 -8.72 -7.58 -2.75
C ALA A 148 -8.99 -6.76 -4.03
N GLY A 149 -8.81 -7.34 -5.23
CA GLY A 149 -9.12 -6.70 -6.50
C GLY A 149 -10.60 -6.32 -6.61
N ASP A 150 -11.50 -7.14 -6.09
CA ASP A 150 -12.94 -6.87 -6.09
C ASP A 150 -13.29 -5.71 -5.14
N LEU A 151 -12.63 -5.65 -3.97
CA LEU A 151 -12.75 -4.53 -3.03
C LEU A 151 -12.19 -3.23 -3.62
N VAL A 152 -11.04 -3.27 -4.30
CA VAL A 152 -10.50 -2.12 -5.06
C VAL A 152 -11.51 -1.68 -6.12
N GLN A 153 -12.12 -2.62 -6.85
CA GLN A 153 -13.12 -2.31 -7.85
C GLN A 153 -14.36 -1.65 -7.23
N GLU A 154 -14.93 -2.18 -6.15
CA GLU A 154 -16.09 -1.59 -5.47
C GLU A 154 -15.77 -0.17 -4.92
N ILE A 155 -14.54 0.05 -4.47
CA ILE A 155 -14.03 1.37 -4.05
C ILE A 155 -13.84 2.32 -5.25
N GLN A 156 -13.55 1.83 -6.46
CA GLN A 156 -13.25 2.65 -7.65
C GLN A 156 -14.44 2.85 -8.60
N ASP A 157 -15.39 1.93 -8.67
CA ASP A 157 -16.53 1.93 -9.61
C ASP A 157 -17.77 2.71 -9.10
N GLY A 158 -17.75 3.25 -7.88
CA GLY A 158 -18.84 4.08 -7.35
C GLY A 158 -19.08 5.39 -8.12
N GLU A 159 -20.14 6.10 -7.76
CA GLU A 159 -20.46 7.42 -8.35
C GLU A 159 -19.42 8.49 -7.96
N PRO A 160 -19.13 9.48 -8.84
CA PRO A 160 -18.13 10.51 -8.57
C PRO A 160 -18.53 11.46 -7.43
N ASP A 161 -19.83 11.71 -7.25
CA ASP A 161 -20.37 12.70 -6.30
C ASP A 161 -20.70 12.09 -4.92
N LYS A 162 -20.20 10.87 -4.64
CA LYS A 162 -20.42 10.14 -3.38
C LYS A 162 -19.10 9.83 -2.69
N LEU A 163 -19.01 10.24 -1.42
CA LEU A 163 -17.92 9.85 -0.54
C LEU A 163 -18.01 8.36 -0.22
N ARG A 164 -16.88 7.66 -0.41
CA ARG A 164 -16.78 6.21 -0.26
C ARG A 164 -16.16 5.89 1.08
N LEU A 165 -16.93 5.29 1.97
CA LEU A 165 -16.49 4.83 3.28
C LEU A 165 -16.39 3.32 3.24
N VAL A 166 -15.28 2.77 3.71
CA VAL A 166 -15.06 1.33 3.78
C VAL A 166 -14.99 0.96 5.24
N THR A 167 -15.99 0.25 5.75
CA THR A 167 -15.96 -0.28 7.11
C THR A 167 -15.35 -1.68 7.06
N ALA A 168 -14.41 -1.95 7.96
CA ALA A 168 -13.83 -3.27 8.14
C ALA A 168 -14.25 -3.85 9.49
N PHE A 169 -14.60 -5.14 9.47
CA PHE A 169 -14.93 -5.94 10.63
C PHE A 169 -13.81 -6.97 10.81
N VAL A 170 -12.94 -6.76 11.79
CA VAL A 170 -11.79 -7.64 12.06
C VAL A 170 -12.08 -8.50 13.28
N LEU A 171 -11.87 -9.81 13.18
CA LEU A 171 -11.94 -10.74 14.31
C LEU A 171 -10.52 -11.16 14.69
N THR A 172 -10.17 -11.12 15.97
CA THR A 172 -8.82 -11.53 16.43
C THR A 172 -8.73 -13.04 16.71
N LYS A 173 -7.50 -13.54 16.86
CA LYS A 173 -7.22 -14.94 17.24
C LYS A 173 -7.38 -15.22 18.72
N THR A 174 -7.50 -14.20 19.56
CA THR A 174 -7.57 -14.35 21.02
C THR A 174 -8.86 -15.07 21.40
N ASP A 175 -8.71 -16.30 21.89
CA ASP A 175 -9.78 -17.18 22.35
C ASP A 175 -9.54 -17.47 23.83
N HIS A 176 -10.17 -16.66 24.68
CA HIS A 176 -10.37 -16.99 26.09
C HIS A 176 -11.85 -17.38 26.24
N ASP A 177 -12.08 -18.59 26.73
CA ASP A 177 -13.40 -19.14 27.08
C ASP A 177 -14.44 -19.15 25.93
N GLY A 178 -14.02 -19.33 24.67
CA GLY A 178 -14.92 -19.40 23.51
C GLY A 178 -15.45 -18.04 23.04
N VAL A 179 -14.86 -16.96 23.52
CA VAL A 179 -15.20 -15.57 23.17
C VAL A 179 -14.10 -15.00 22.28
N ALA A 180 -14.46 -14.60 21.06
CA ALA A 180 -13.56 -13.93 20.14
C ALA A 180 -13.79 -12.40 20.17
N PHE A 181 -12.72 -11.62 20.30
CA PHE A 181 -12.80 -10.17 20.21
C PHE A 181 -12.87 -9.72 18.74
N GLY A 182 -13.68 -8.71 18.49
CA GLY A 182 -13.86 -8.10 17.18
C GLY A 182 -13.81 -6.58 17.23
N TYR A 183 -13.40 -5.98 16.12
CA TYR A 183 -13.27 -4.54 15.94
C TYR A 183 -13.99 -4.13 14.66
N GLU A 184 -14.84 -3.13 14.76
CA GLU A 184 -15.51 -2.45 13.64
C GLU A 184 -14.95 -1.04 13.53
N GLY A 185 -14.57 -0.60 12.33
CA GLY A 185 -14.12 0.78 12.11
C GLY A 185 -13.84 1.10 10.65
N LEU A 186 -13.58 2.38 10.37
CA LEU A 186 -13.30 2.86 9.02
C LEU A 186 -11.87 2.47 8.59
N LEU A 187 -11.74 1.85 7.42
CA LEU A 187 -10.47 1.42 6.86
C LEU A 187 -9.62 2.62 6.47
N ARG A 188 -8.49 2.82 7.18
CA ARG A 188 -7.47 3.81 6.83
C ARG A 188 -6.44 3.23 5.87
N ASN A 189 -5.97 2.01 6.13
CA ASN A 189 -4.95 1.35 5.32
C ASN A 189 -5.07 -0.18 5.42
N LEU A 190 -4.99 -0.89 4.29
CA LEU A 190 -4.79 -2.33 4.19
C LEU A 190 -3.50 -2.60 3.41
N THR A 191 -2.52 -3.22 4.06
CA THR A 191 -1.27 -3.67 3.43
C THR A 191 -1.37 -5.15 3.09
N LEU A 192 -1.11 -5.52 1.83
CA LEU A 192 -1.06 -6.91 1.40
C LEU A 192 0.38 -7.42 1.32
N SER A 193 0.62 -8.71 1.59
CA SER A 193 1.91 -9.38 1.39
C SER A 193 2.20 -9.64 -0.09
N ALA A 194 3.42 -10.13 -0.39
CA ALA A 194 3.78 -10.60 -1.73
C ALA A 194 2.82 -11.70 -2.24
N ASP A 195 2.37 -12.58 -1.33
CA ASP A 195 1.43 -13.68 -1.58
C ASP A 195 -0.05 -13.21 -1.60
N LYS A 196 -0.30 -11.89 -1.58
CA LYS A 196 -1.63 -11.25 -1.57
C LYS A 196 -2.49 -11.53 -0.34
N GLU A 197 -1.90 -12.07 0.72
CA GLU A 197 -2.55 -12.16 2.04
C GLU A 197 -2.52 -10.80 2.74
N ILE A 198 -3.31 -10.61 3.79
CA ILE A 198 -3.24 -9.41 4.63
C ILE A 198 -1.94 -9.44 5.43
N ALA A 199 -1.10 -8.42 5.29
CA ALA A 199 0.08 -8.21 6.12
C ALA A 199 -0.28 -7.39 7.37
N SER A 200 -1.00 -6.29 7.19
CA SER A 200 -1.52 -5.44 8.28
C SER A 200 -2.74 -4.63 7.86
N ILE A 201 -3.52 -4.20 8.85
CA ILE A 201 -4.69 -3.35 8.68
C ILE A 201 -4.66 -2.21 9.71
N SER A 202 -5.06 -1.01 9.28
CA SER A 202 -5.23 0.17 10.12
C SER A 202 -6.65 0.71 9.97
N LEU A 203 -7.32 0.89 11.10
CA LEU A 203 -8.70 1.37 11.21
C LEU A 203 -8.74 2.66 12.03
N SER A 204 -9.74 3.51 11.78
CA SER A 204 -10.10 4.62 12.66
C SER A 204 -11.54 4.53 13.16
N GLU A 205 -11.86 5.31 14.20
CA GLU A 205 -13.22 5.40 14.78
C GLU A 205 -13.73 4.02 15.21
N VAL A 206 -12.87 3.29 15.92
CA VAL A 206 -13.00 1.85 16.11
C VAL A 206 -13.83 1.53 17.34
N THR A 207 -14.84 0.69 17.15
CA THR A 207 -15.72 0.14 18.18
C THR A 207 -15.38 -1.32 18.42
N ALA A 208 -15.11 -1.67 19.68
CA ALA A 208 -14.85 -3.04 20.09
C ALA A 208 -16.16 -3.79 20.38
N PHE A 209 -16.25 -5.02 19.91
CA PHE A 209 -17.31 -5.98 20.22
C PHE A 209 -16.70 -7.33 20.60
N TYR A 210 -17.49 -8.19 21.22
CA TYR A 210 -17.14 -9.61 21.36
C TYR A 210 -18.21 -10.49 20.69
N VAL A 211 -17.77 -11.65 20.23
CA VAL A 211 -18.63 -12.69 19.66
C VAL A 211 -18.63 -13.85 20.63
N GLU A 212 -19.75 -14.04 21.30
CA GLU A 212 -20.01 -15.19 22.17
C GLU A 212 -20.52 -16.34 21.28
N MET A 213 -19.73 -17.42 21.14
CA MET A 213 -20.13 -18.60 20.36
C MET A 213 -20.96 -19.54 21.23
N LYS A 214 -22.28 -19.63 20.97
CA LYS A 214 -23.17 -20.59 21.63
C LYS A 214 -23.49 -21.75 20.69
N PRO A 215 -23.83 -22.94 21.22
CA PRO A 215 -24.29 -24.05 20.39
C PRO A 215 -25.48 -23.62 19.52
N GLY A 216 -25.27 -23.50 18.21
CA GLY A 216 -26.29 -23.09 17.23
C GLY A 216 -26.57 -21.59 17.11
N ALA A 217 -25.88 -20.69 17.83
CA ALA A 217 -26.12 -19.25 17.75
C ALA A 217 -24.87 -18.40 18.03
N PHE A 218 -24.69 -17.33 17.26
CA PHE A 218 -23.65 -16.32 17.50
C PHE A 218 -24.29 -15.07 18.09
N LYS A 219 -23.81 -14.62 19.26
CA LYS A 219 -24.25 -13.35 19.85
C LYS A 219 -23.13 -12.32 19.74
N ARG A 220 -23.34 -11.29 18.91
CA ARG A 220 -22.53 -10.07 18.92
C ARG A 220 -22.94 -9.22 20.12
N VAL A 221 -21.99 -8.81 20.94
CA VAL A 221 -22.20 -7.82 22.00
C VAL A 221 -21.18 -6.70 21.81
N VAL A 222 -21.68 -5.48 21.58
CA VAL A 222 -20.85 -4.28 21.51
C VAL A 222 -20.47 -3.89 22.95
N LEU A 223 -19.19 -3.60 23.21
CA LEU A 223 -18.80 -3.06 24.51
C LEU A 223 -19.17 -1.57 24.57
N PRO A 224 -20.05 -1.13 25.48
CA PRO A 224 -20.32 0.29 25.64
C PRO A 224 -19.06 0.97 26.20
N ARG A 225 -18.41 1.78 25.35
CA ARG A 225 -17.33 2.68 25.75
C ARG A 225 -17.78 4.12 25.52
N THR A 226 -17.43 4.99 26.47
CA THR A 226 -17.72 6.43 26.43
C THR A 226 -16.97 7.16 25.32
N SER A 227 -15.90 6.56 24.78
CA SER A 227 -15.15 7.04 23.62
C SER A 227 -14.71 5.87 22.73
N GLY A 228 -14.80 6.06 21.41
CA GLY A 228 -14.27 5.12 20.43
C GLY A 228 -12.74 5.10 20.45
N ILE A 229 -12.14 4.00 20.00
CA ILE A 229 -10.68 3.91 19.84
C ILE A 229 -10.32 4.70 18.57
N PRO A 230 -9.53 5.79 18.66
CA PRO A 230 -9.35 6.71 17.53
C PRO A 230 -8.65 6.06 16.34
N THR A 231 -7.66 5.21 16.60
CA THR A 231 -6.91 4.43 15.62
C THR A 231 -6.59 3.05 16.20
N LEU A 232 -6.75 1.99 15.39
CA LEU A 232 -6.28 0.64 15.70
C LEU A 232 -5.40 0.13 14.56
N TYR A 233 -4.24 -0.44 14.90
CA TYR A 233 -3.36 -1.15 13.98
C TYR A 233 -3.28 -2.62 14.38
N MET A 234 -3.39 -3.53 13.41
CA MET A 234 -3.28 -4.98 13.62
C MET A 234 -2.46 -5.63 12.52
N GLU A 235 -1.62 -6.58 12.89
CA GLU A 235 -0.81 -7.38 11.97
C GLU A 235 -1.47 -8.74 11.69
N LYS A 236 -1.04 -9.41 10.61
CA LYS A 236 -1.50 -10.76 10.22
C LYS A 236 -1.52 -11.77 11.38
N VAL A 237 -0.60 -11.62 12.35
CA VAL A 237 -0.49 -12.52 13.50
C VAL A 237 -1.72 -12.46 14.40
N GLU A 238 -2.36 -11.29 14.54
CA GLU A 238 -3.54 -11.10 15.40
C GLU A 238 -4.86 -11.34 14.66
N ILE A 239 -4.89 -11.11 13.34
CA ILE A 239 -6.09 -11.22 12.51
C ILE A 239 -6.46 -12.71 12.31
N ARG A 240 -7.66 -13.11 12.78
CA ARG A 240 -8.28 -14.42 12.51
C ARG A 240 -9.13 -14.39 11.24
N ASN A 241 -9.90 -13.32 11.05
CA ASN A 241 -10.73 -13.11 9.88
C ASN A 241 -10.98 -11.60 9.68
N VAL A 242 -11.33 -11.20 8.46
CA VAL A 242 -11.83 -9.85 8.17
C VAL A 242 -13.00 -9.92 7.18
N ALA A 243 -13.94 -9.00 7.33
CA ALA A 243 -14.93 -8.67 6.31
C ALA A 243 -14.91 -7.17 6.03
N PHE A 244 -15.29 -6.76 4.83
CA PHE A 244 -15.38 -5.37 4.42
C PHE A 244 -16.79 -5.06 3.94
N GLN A 245 -17.23 -3.83 4.15
CA GLN A 245 -18.47 -3.29 3.60
C GLN A 245 -18.20 -1.89 3.06
N VAL A 246 -18.52 -1.67 1.78
CA VAL A 246 -18.36 -0.37 1.11
C VAL A 246 -19.69 0.37 1.15
N TYR A 247 -19.66 1.61 1.63
CA TYR A 247 -20.78 2.53 1.65
C TYR A 247 -20.48 3.71 0.72
N GLN A 248 -21.48 4.08 -0.09
CA GLN A 248 -21.45 5.29 -0.91
C GLN A 248 -22.40 6.30 -0.30
N VAL A 249 -21.85 7.33 0.35
CA VAL A 249 -22.62 8.36 1.05
C VAL A 249 -22.60 9.64 0.21
N PRO A 250 -23.76 10.26 -0.10
CA PRO A 250 -23.80 11.59 -0.71
C PRO A 250 -22.96 12.58 0.10
N GLU A 251 -22.14 13.40 -0.55
CA GLU A 251 -21.24 14.34 0.14
C GLU A 251 -22.00 15.30 1.08
N SER A 252 -23.23 15.66 0.71
CA SER A 252 -24.17 16.45 1.52
C SER A 252 -24.59 15.83 2.86
N LEU A 253 -24.49 14.50 3.02
CA LEU A 253 -24.80 13.79 4.26
C LEU A 253 -23.54 13.48 5.09
N ALA A 254 -22.38 13.36 4.45
CA ALA A 254 -21.11 13.16 5.13
C ALA A 254 -20.59 14.44 5.80
N TYR A 255 -21.03 15.62 5.32
CA TYR A 255 -20.64 16.94 5.83
C TYR A 255 -21.84 17.74 6.35
N ALA A 256 -22.79 17.09 7.01
CA ALA A 256 -23.80 17.81 7.81
C ALA A 256 -23.09 18.49 9.00
N PRO A 257 -23.03 19.83 9.07
CA PRO A 257 -22.45 20.49 10.23
C PRO A 257 -23.29 20.19 11.48
N PRO A 258 -22.68 20.11 12.68
CA PRO A 258 -23.38 19.70 13.90
C PRO A 258 -24.56 20.61 14.29
N ASP A 259 -24.65 21.81 13.73
CA ASP A 259 -25.71 22.79 13.99
C ASP A 259 -26.95 22.64 13.05
N ALA A 260 -26.94 21.68 12.12
CA ALA A 260 -28.02 21.48 11.13
C ALA A 260 -29.33 20.89 11.70
N THR A 261 -29.43 20.62 13.00
CA THR A 261 -30.69 20.26 13.68
C THR A 261 -31.56 21.49 14.03
N GLY A 262 -31.15 22.70 13.61
CA GLY A 262 -31.84 23.97 13.86
C GLY A 262 -32.92 24.40 12.85
N ALA A 263 -33.44 23.53 11.98
CA ALA A 263 -34.53 23.91 11.07
C ALA A 263 -35.49 22.76 10.67
N ALA A 264 -36.78 23.08 10.61
CA ALA A 264 -37.86 22.32 9.97
C ALA A 264 -38.33 20.98 10.61
N SER A 265 -38.78 21.04 11.86
CA SER A 265 -40.02 20.32 12.23
C SER A 265 -41.18 21.31 12.32
N ALA A 266 -41.66 21.77 11.16
CA ALA A 266 -42.89 22.54 11.06
C ALA A 266 -44.09 21.59 11.10
N ILE A 267 -44.54 21.23 12.31
CA ILE A 267 -45.79 20.49 12.52
C ILE A 267 -46.96 21.42 12.15
N PRO A 268 -47.87 21.04 11.23
CA PRO A 268 -49.06 21.83 10.96
C PRO A 268 -49.99 21.81 12.17
N SER A 269 -50.23 22.97 12.77
CA SER A 269 -51.20 23.14 13.84
C SER A 269 -52.62 22.88 13.33
N GLN A 270 -53.31 21.91 13.93
CA GLN A 270 -54.77 21.86 13.97
C GLN A 270 -55.19 22.25 15.40
N GLY A 271 -56.07 23.26 15.51
CA GLY A 271 -56.70 23.63 16.79
C GLY A 271 -57.63 22.53 17.32
N PRO A 272 -58.15 22.67 18.57
CA PRO A 272 -59.17 23.70 18.77
C PRO A 272 -59.14 24.46 20.13
N ALA A 273 -59.93 25.54 20.14
CA ALA A 273 -60.73 26.15 21.22
C ALA A 273 -60.31 26.07 22.71
N ASP A 274 -60.23 27.26 23.31
CA ASP A 274 -60.84 27.69 24.59
C ASP A 274 -61.07 26.65 25.71
N GLU A 275 -60.44 26.86 26.88
CA GLU A 275 -61.17 27.37 28.08
C GLU A 275 -60.21 27.89 29.17
N ASP A 276 -60.78 28.41 30.26
CA ASP A 276 -60.24 29.49 31.10
C ASP A 276 -59.62 29.04 32.45
N ALA A 277 -59.02 30.01 33.16
CA ALA A 277 -58.87 30.14 34.61
C ALA A 277 -57.65 29.58 35.38
N ALA A 278 -57.30 30.39 36.41
CA ALA A 278 -56.64 30.05 37.70
C ALA A 278 -55.09 30.05 37.84
N ARG A 279 -54.58 31.24 38.21
CA ARG A 279 -53.46 31.57 39.14
C ARG A 279 -53.57 30.89 40.53
N PRO A 280 -52.64 31.06 41.52
CA PRO A 280 -51.27 31.66 41.53
C PRO A 280 -50.21 30.91 42.41
N SER A 281 -49.00 31.50 42.58
CA SER A 281 -48.06 31.36 43.74
C SER A 281 -47.43 29.95 43.99
N GLN A 282 -46.30 29.70 44.68
CA GLN A 282 -45.19 30.42 45.33
C GLN A 282 -44.04 29.36 45.53
N ASP A 283 -42.77 29.62 45.89
CA ASP A 283 -42.01 30.83 46.25
C ASP A 283 -40.50 30.66 45.90
N ALA A 284 -39.63 31.59 46.30
CA ALA A 284 -38.16 31.47 46.19
C ALA A 284 -37.48 30.93 47.47
N VAL A 285 -36.42 30.12 47.34
CA VAL A 285 -35.41 29.91 48.41
C VAL A 285 -34.01 29.95 47.81
N GLN A 286 -33.15 30.71 48.49
CA GLN A 286 -31.76 31.01 48.18
C GLN A 286 -30.86 30.23 49.15
N GLY A 287 -29.75 29.67 48.68
CA GLY A 287 -28.82 28.89 49.51
C GLY A 287 -27.40 28.95 48.93
N ASP A 288 -26.48 29.43 49.75
CA ASP A 288 -25.06 29.70 49.43
C ASP A 288 -24.15 28.70 50.18
N GLU A 289 -22.83 28.92 50.12
CA GLU A 289 -21.75 28.22 50.85
C GLU A 289 -21.33 26.82 50.35
N THR A 290 -20.06 26.40 50.41
CA THR A 290 -18.71 26.96 50.17
C THR A 290 -17.70 25.84 50.50
N VAL A 291 -16.56 25.82 49.79
CA VAL A 291 -15.22 25.35 50.24
C VAL A 291 -15.07 24.01 51.00
N ALA A 292 -14.35 23.06 50.38
CA ALA A 292 -13.21 22.39 51.03
C ALA A 292 -12.27 21.74 49.99
N ALA A 293 -11.02 22.18 49.93
CA ALA A 293 -9.95 21.45 49.26
C ALA A 293 -9.21 20.57 50.27
N SER A 294 -8.78 19.37 49.86
CA SER A 294 -7.90 18.52 50.68
C SER A 294 -6.82 17.85 49.83
N SER A 295 -5.57 18.10 50.22
CA SER A 295 -4.33 17.61 49.62
C SER A 295 -3.90 16.25 50.18
N VAL A 296 -3.47 15.34 49.30
CA VAL A 296 -2.72 14.09 49.62
C VAL A 296 -1.75 13.86 48.45
N SER A 297 -0.54 14.41 48.46
CA SER A 297 0.70 13.83 49.03
C SER A 297 1.13 12.50 48.38
N SER A 298 2.12 12.57 47.48
CA SER A 298 2.91 11.43 46.97
C SER A 298 3.71 10.76 48.10
N PRO A 299 4.15 9.51 47.88
CA PRO A 299 5.59 9.25 47.99
C PRO A 299 6.18 8.26 46.97
N ASP A 300 7.47 8.49 46.70
CA ASP A 300 8.57 7.55 46.43
C ASP A 300 8.58 6.60 45.21
N GLU A 301 9.54 6.89 44.31
CA GLU A 301 10.24 5.88 43.51
C GLU A 301 10.95 4.85 44.40
N PRO A 302 11.25 3.66 43.85
CA PRO A 302 12.65 3.26 43.90
C PRO A 302 13.21 2.64 42.62
N SER A 303 14.34 3.21 42.20
CA SER A 303 15.60 2.54 41.87
C SER A 303 15.67 1.55 40.69
N ALA A 304 16.64 1.84 39.80
CA ALA A 304 17.00 1.03 38.66
C ALA A 304 17.57 -0.36 39.02
N ALA A 305 17.19 -1.38 38.23
CA ALA A 305 17.87 -2.67 38.18
C ALA A 305 18.40 -2.92 36.75
N GLN A 306 19.73 -2.94 36.59
CA GLN A 306 20.39 -3.25 35.33
C GLN A 306 20.29 -4.74 35.00
N SER A 307 19.58 -5.12 33.93
CA SER A 307 19.61 -6.49 33.41
C SER A 307 20.70 -6.65 32.35
N LYS A 308 21.71 -7.49 32.64
CA LYS A 308 22.77 -7.86 31.70
C LYS A 308 22.30 -9.03 30.82
N THR A 309 21.97 -8.78 29.56
CA THR A 309 21.68 -9.84 28.59
C THR A 309 22.96 -10.45 28.03
N ALA A 310 23.11 -11.77 28.14
CA ALA A 310 24.23 -12.53 27.60
C ALA A 310 24.14 -12.68 26.06
N PRO A 311 25.25 -12.88 25.34
CA PRO A 311 25.25 -13.09 23.89
C PRO A 311 24.66 -14.47 23.50
N PRO A 312 24.01 -14.59 22.33
CA PRO A 312 23.33 -15.81 21.90
C PRO A 312 24.30 -16.94 21.51
N ALA A 313 23.91 -18.18 21.80
CA ALA A 313 24.71 -19.37 21.55
C ALA A 313 24.77 -19.77 20.05
N THR A 314 25.93 -20.26 19.64
CA THR A 314 26.19 -20.75 18.27
C THR A 314 25.44 -22.06 17.99
N PRO A 315 24.73 -22.21 16.85
CA PRO A 315 24.06 -23.46 16.51
C PRO A 315 25.06 -24.58 16.12
N PRO A 316 24.76 -25.86 16.43
CA PRO A 316 25.69 -26.97 16.21
C PRO A 316 25.82 -27.37 14.72
N LYS A 317 27.04 -27.72 14.32
CA LYS A 317 27.35 -28.22 12.96
C LYS A 317 26.68 -29.57 12.70
N SER A 318 25.69 -29.58 11.80
CA SER A 318 25.08 -30.82 11.28
C SER A 318 26.11 -31.66 10.51
N LYS A 319 26.36 -32.89 10.99
CA LYS A 319 27.17 -33.89 10.26
C LYS A 319 26.32 -34.54 9.17
N ARG A 320 26.56 -34.16 7.91
CA ARG A 320 26.00 -34.86 6.74
C ARG A 320 26.70 -36.22 6.55
N SER A 321 25.96 -37.31 6.70
CA SER A 321 26.43 -38.65 6.29
C SER A 321 26.51 -38.78 4.77
N PRO A 322 27.49 -39.54 4.23
CA PRO A 322 27.64 -39.73 2.78
C PRO A 322 26.54 -40.65 2.22
N ARG A 323 25.89 -40.22 1.14
CA ARG A 323 24.86 -40.98 0.42
C ARG A 323 25.54 -42.00 -0.51
N LYS A 324 25.31 -43.30 -0.31
CA LYS A 324 25.78 -44.36 -1.23
C LYS A 324 25.17 -44.14 -2.62
N ALA A 325 25.98 -44.29 -3.67
CA ALA A 325 25.52 -44.32 -5.05
C ALA A 325 24.81 -45.67 -5.36
N PRO A 326 23.78 -45.68 -6.23
CA PRO A 326 23.16 -46.91 -6.70
C PRO A 326 24.08 -47.64 -7.69
N LYS A 327 24.10 -48.98 -7.63
CA LYS A 327 24.60 -49.81 -8.73
C LYS A 327 23.57 -49.78 -9.86
N ALA A 328 24.02 -49.61 -11.09
CA ALA A 328 23.21 -49.86 -12.28
C ALA A 328 23.08 -51.38 -12.54
N PRO A 329 21.97 -51.83 -13.15
CA PRO A 329 21.93 -53.09 -13.90
C PRO A 329 22.71 -52.99 -15.22
#